data_AF-A0A3B9AI44-F1
#
_entry.id   AF-A0A3B9AI44-F1
#
_cell.length_a   1.000
_cell.length_b   1.000
_cell.length_c   1.000
_cell.angle_alpha   90.00
_cell.angle_beta   90.00
_cell.angle_gamma   90.00
#
_symmetry.space_group_name_H-M   'P 1'
#
loop_
_entity.id
_entity.type
_entity.pdbx_description
1 polymer ?
#
loop_
_entity_poly.entity_id
_entity_poly.type
_entity_poly.pdbx_seq_one_letter_code
_entity_poly.pdbx_strand_id
1 'polypeptide(L)'
;VMITKNEAEHVMEDAIGGQISDYLIKPVNPNQILLTLKRILDNKRLLSEKTAQNYQQEFREIFMEITGGLDQNQWVEAYKKIVNWEMRVDANQATGVSEILSQQKEQANTEFSKFVIKNYFDWVDRTKEVGPIMSHSMMRKHIFPHIGNGVPTIVVLLDNLRYDQWKTIEPILNEQFRTENEGYFFSILPTATQYSRNAIFAGMMPSDIEKNFPDKWKNDTDEGGKNMFEDFFLGKQIERSFRKPVKWDYVKVTNVNHGKELNDNILHYLNNDVTVIVYNFIDMLSHARTEMEVLKELAGD
;
A
#
# COMPACT_ATOMS: atom_id res chain seq x y z
N VAL A 1 9.66 -26.77 -27.00
CA VAL A 1 11.06 -27.10 -26.68
C VAL A 1 11.77 -27.44 -27.97
N MET A 2 12.77 -26.66 -28.35
CA MET A 2 13.59 -26.94 -29.54
C MET A 2 14.82 -27.76 -29.13
N ILE A 3 15.14 -28.81 -29.89
CA ILE A 3 16.34 -29.62 -29.68
C ILE A 3 17.18 -29.63 -30.97
N THR A 4 18.37 -29.05 -30.95
CA THR A 4 19.19 -28.87 -32.16
C THR A 4 20.68 -29.14 -31.94
N LYS A 5 21.42 -29.35 -33.03
CA LYS A 5 22.90 -29.42 -33.04
C LYS A 5 23.54 -28.07 -33.39
N ASN A 6 22.75 -27.10 -33.82
CA ASN A 6 23.23 -25.81 -34.30
C ASN A 6 23.38 -24.85 -33.12
N GLU A 7 24.60 -24.36 -32.88
CA GLU A 7 24.94 -23.43 -31.80
C GLU A 7 25.01 -21.97 -32.30
N ALA A 8 24.64 -21.72 -33.56
CA ALA A 8 24.71 -20.39 -34.11
C ALA A 8 23.71 -19.44 -33.43
N GLU A 9 24.23 -18.31 -32.94
CA GLU A 9 23.51 -17.31 -32.14
C GLU A 9 22.24 -16.80 -32.83
N HIS A 10 22.29 -16.53 -34.14
CA HIS A 10 21.12 -16.11 -34.92
C HIS A 10 19.96 -17.12 -34.89
N VAL A 11 20.24 -18.43 -34.85
CA VAL A 11 19.20 -19.47 -34.76
C VAL A 11 18.60 -19.51 -33.36
N MET A 12 19.38 -19.17 -32.33
CA MET A 12 18.89 -19.05 -30.96
C MET A 12 18.01 -17.81 -30.79
N GLU A 13 18.44 -16.66 -31.33
CA GLU A 13 17.68 -15.41 -31.29
C GLU A 13 16.34 -15.54 -32.04
N ASP A 14 16.34 -16.11 -33.24
CA ASP A 14 15.12 -16.36 -34.02
C ASP A 14 14.17 -17.30 -33.27
N ALA A 15 14.72 -18.33 -32.60
CA ALA A 15 13.92 -19.27 -31.85
C ALA A 15 13.30 -18.63 -30.58
N ILE A 16 14.06 -17.78 -29.88
CA ILE A 16 13.56 -16.97 -28.75
C ILE A 16 12.46 -16.02 -29.24
N GLY A 17 12.68 -15.33 -30.37
CA GLY A 17 11.69 -14.46 -31.01
C GLY A 17 10.42 -15.21 -31.44
N GLY A 18 10.54 -16.50 -31.77
CA GLY A 18 9.43 -17.42 -32.08
C GLY A 18 8.66 -17.99 -30.87
N GLN A 19 8.88 -17.47 -29.65
CA GLN A 19 8.19 -17.88 -28.42
C GLN A 19 8.38 -19.36 -28.03
N ILE A 20 9.55 -19.96 -28.28
CA ILE A 20 9.82 -21.32 -27.77
C ILE A 20 9.87 -21.35 -26.24
N SER A 21 9.34 -22.41 -25.63
CA SER A 21 9.34 -22.55 -24.16
C SER A 21 10.68 -22.97 -23.56
N ASP A 22 11.56 -23.59 -24.36
CA ASP A 22 12.94 -23.95 -23.96
C ASP A 22 13.79 -24.37 -25.18
N TYR A 23 15.11 -24.31 -25.03
CA TYR A 23 16.10 -24.64 -26.06
C TYR A 23 17.16 -25.60 -25.51
N LEU A 24 17.40 -26.72 -26.19
CA LEU A 24 18.38 -27.74 -25.78
C LEU A 24 19.35 -28.05 -26.94
N ILE A 25 20.65 -28.04 -26.64
CA ILE A 25 21.72 -28.36 -27.60
C ILE A 25 22.11 -29.83 -27.46
N LYS A 26 22.24 -30.54 -28.59
CA LYS A 26 22.69 -31.94 -28.64
C LYS A 26 24.21 -32.04 -28.42
N PRO A 27 24.72 -33.09 -27.74
CA PRO A 27 23.97 -34.25 -27.23
C PRO A 27 23.24 -33.94 -25.92
N VAL A 28 21.95 -34.30 -25.85
CA VAL A 28 21.09 -33.99 -24.72
C VAL A 28 21.05 -35.17 -23.75
N ASN A 29 21.20 -34.89 -22.46
CA ASN A 29 21.02 -35.88 -21.40
C ASN A 29 19.50 -36.10 -21.15
N PRO A 30 19.00 -37.35 -21.01
CA PRO A 30 17.61 -37.60 -20.61
C PRO A 30 17.16 -36.79 -19.38
N ASN A 31 18.05 -36.52 -18.42
CA ASN A 31 17.77 -35.68 -17.26
C ASN A 31 17.53 -34.20 -17.64
N GLN A 32 18.21 -33.67 -18.66
CA GLN A 32 17.96 -32.32 -19.17
C GLN A 32 16.56 -32.22 -19.80
N ILE A 33 16.17 -33.23 -20.59
CA ILE A 33 14.82 -33.31 -21.16
C ILE A 33 13.78 -33.37 -20.05
N LEU A 34 13.98 -34.24 -19.04
CA LEU A 34 13.09 -34.35 -17.89
C LEU A 34 12.98 -33.02 -17.12
N LEU A 35 14.09 -32.31 -16.90
CA LEU A 35 14.10 -31.05 -16.17
C LEU A 35 13.35 -29.96 -16.94
N THR A 36 13.56 -29.86 -18.26
CA THR A 36 12.79 -28.99 -19.15
C THR A 36 11.30 -29.31 -19.11
N LEU A 37 10.92 -30.60 -19.21
CA LEU A 37 9.52 -31.01 -19.13
C LEU A 37 8.89 -30.68 -17.78
N LYS A 38 9.60 -30.92 -16.66
CA LYS A 38 9.14 -30.53 -15.32
C LYS A 38 8.98 -29.01 -15.20
N ARG A 39 9.92 -28.23 -15.74
CA ARG A 39 9.85 -26.76 -15.72
C ARG A 39 8.67 -26.21 -16.52
N ILE A 40 8.27 -26.88 -17.60
CA ILE A 40 7.16 -26.42 -18.45
C ILE A 40 5.81 -26.90 -17.92
N LEU A 41 5.73 -28.18 -17.54
CA LEU A 41 4.46 -28.83 -17.21
C LEU A 41 4.13 -28.75 -15.71
N ASP A 42 5.13 -28.94 -14.86
CA ASP A 42 4.95 -29.13 -13.41
C ASP A 42 5.30 -27.90 -12.59
N ASN A 43 5.92 -26.86 -13.16
CA ASN A 43 6.45 -25.74 -12.38
C ASN A 43 5.39 -25.05 -11.52
N LYS A 44 4.17 -24.83 -12.04
CA LYS A 44 3.07 -24.26 -11.24
C LYS A 44 2.71 -25.16 -10.05
N ARG A 45 2.59 -26.48 -10.28
CA ARG A 45 2.30 -27.46 -9.23
C ARG A 45 3.41 -27.52 -8.18
N LEU A 46 4.67 -27.57 -8.61
CA LEU A 46 5.84 -27.62 -7.73
C LEU A 46 5.98 -26.34 -6.89
N LEU A 47 5.75 -25.17 -7.49
CA LEU A 47 5.74 -23.89 -6.76
C LEU A 47 4.61 -23.83 -5.74
N SER A 48 3.40 -24.27 -6.10
CA SER A 48 2.24 -24.35 -5.20
C SER A 48 2.51 -25.29 -4.02
N GLU A 49 2.98 -26.52 -4.27
CA GLU A 49 3.35 -27.49 -3.23
C GLU A 49 4.47 -26.97 -2.31
N LYS A 50 5.51 -26.37 -2.89
CA LYS A 50 6.63 -25.82 -2.11
C LYS A 50 6.19 -24.62 -1.26
N THR A 51 5.34 -23.75 -1.79
CA THR A 51 4.78 -22.61 -1.06
C THR A 51 3.94 -23.09 0.12
N ALA A 52 3.07 -24.08 -0.09
CA ALA A 52 2.26 -24.68 0.97
C ALA A 52 3.13 -25.29 2.09
N GLN A 53 4.16 -26.05 1.73
CA GLN A 53 5.09 -26.64 2.70
C GLN A 53 5.83 -25.57 3.52
N ASN A 54 6.38 -24.56 2.84
CA ASN A 54 7.12 -23.49 3.53
C ASN A 54 6.19 -22.69 4.46
N TYR A 55 4.98 -22.37 3.99
CA TYR A 55 4.01 -21.66 4.83
C TYR A 55 3.58 -22.47 6.06
N GLN A 56 3.38 -23.78 5.94
CA GLN A 56 3.07 -24.63 7.09
C GLN A 56 4.17 -24.62 8.16
N GLN A 57 5.44 -24.50 7.77
CA GLN A 57 6.55 -24.36 8.70
C GLN A 57 6.47 -23.02 9.44
N GLU A 58 6.31 -21.94 8.69
CA GLU A 58 6.26 -20.55 9.17
C GLU A 58 5.00 -20.23 9.98
N PHE A 59 3.90 -20.92 9.69
CA PHE A 59 2.63 -20.79 10.39
C PHE A 59 2.82 -20.93 11.90
N ARG A 60 3.63 -21.92 12.33
CA ARG A 60 3.90 -22.17 13.76
C ARG A 60 4.69 -21.03 14.39
N GLU A 61 5.65 -20.47 13.68
CA GLU A 61 6.48 -19.37 14.17
C GLU A 61 5.65 -18.10 14.33
N ILE A 62 4.88 -17.73 13.31
CA ILE A 62 3.96 -16.58 13.36
C ILE A 62 2.91 -16.77 14.47
N PHE A 63 2.35 -17.97 14.62
CA PHE A 63 1.39 -18.26 15.69
C PHE A 63 2.00 -18.05 17.08
N MET A 64 3.21 -18.57 17.32
CA MET A 64 3.91 -18.38 18.60
C MET A 64 4.20 -16.90 18.86
N GLU A 65 4.64 -16.15 17.84
CA GLU A 65 4.87 -14.70 17.94
C GLU A 65 3.58 -13.96 18.35
N ILE A 66 2.48 -14.16 17.64
CA ILE A 66 1.18 -13.51 17.90
C ILE A 66 0.70 -13.76 19.34
N THR A 67 0.86 -14.99 19.85
CA THR A 67 0.45 -15.36 21.21
C THR A 67 1.41 -14.89 22.31
N GLY A 68 2.63 -14.48 21.94
CA GLY A 68 3.72 -14.14 22.85
C GLY A 68 3.62 -12.75 23.49
N GLY A 69 2.59 -11.97 23.20
CA GLY A 69 2.42 -10.62 23.75
C GLY A 69 3.33 -9.59 23.09
N LEU A 70 3.13 -9.38 21.78
CA LEU A 70 3.96 -8.50 20.96
C LEU A 70 3.85 -7.02 21.36
N ASP A 71 4.98 -6.32 21.24
CA ASP A 71 5.02 -4.86 21.23
C ASP A 71 4.62 -4.28 19.85
N GLN A 72 4.60 -2.96 19.75
CA GLN A 72 4.15 -2.24 18.54
C GLN A 72 4.96 -2.59 17.29
N ASN A 73 6.29 -2.68 17.43
CA ASN A 73 7.18 -2.93 16.31
C ASN A 73 7.06 -4.39 15.88
N GLN A 74 6.99 -5.29 16.85
CA GLN A 74 6.79 -6.71 16.61
C GLN A 74 5.44 -6.99 15.92
N TRP A 75 4.37 -6.27 16.30
CA TRP A 75 3.07 -6.36 15.60
C TRP A 75 3.17 -5.96 14.12
N VAL A 76 3.92 -4.91 13.82
CA VAL A 76 4.14 -4.46 12.44
C VAL A 76 4.88 -5.54 11.65
N GLU A 77 5.96 -6.09 12.21
CA GLU A 77 6.73 -7.14 11.54
C GLU A 77 5.91 -8.43 11.35
N ALA A 78 5.11 -8.82 12.34
CA ALA A 78 4.17 -9.94 12.20
C ALA A 78 3.15 -9.69 11.09
N TYR A 79 2.56 -8.50 11.01
CA TYR A 79 1.63 -8.14 9.94
C TYR A 79 2.30 -8.18 8.56
N LYS A 80 3.51 -7.64 8.42
CA LYS A 80 4.30 -7.71 7.18
C LYS A 80 4.58 -9.15 6.75
N LYS A 81 4.94 -10.04 7.69
CA LYS A 81 5.15 -11.47 7.39
C LYS A 81 3.88 -12.13 6.86
N ILE A 82 2.74 -11.92 7.53
CA ILE A 82 1.44 -12.49 7.13
C ILE A 82 1.05 -12.00 5.74
N VAL A 83 1.18 -10.70 5.46
CA VAL A 83 0.87 -10.13 4.14
C VAL A 83 1.81 -10.68 3.07
N ASN A 84 3.10 -10.85 3.36
CA ASN A 84 4.04 -11.44 2.40
C ASN A 84 3.64 -12.88 2.04
N TRP A 85 3.20 -13.65 3.03
CA TRP A 85 2.68 -15.01 2.81
C TRP A 85 1.38 -15.02 2.01
N GLU A 86 0.46 -14.09 2.28
CA GLU A 86 -0.76 -13.91 1.49
C GLU A 86 -0.43 -13.68 0.01
N MET A 87 0.44 -12.72 -0.28
CA MET A 87 0.87 -12.42 -1.65
C MET A 87 1.54 -13.63 -2.33
N ARG A 88 2.36 -14.41 -1.61
CA ARG A 88 3.01 -15.61 -2.15
C ARG A 88 2.02 -16.75 -2.42
N VAL A 89 1.08 -16.98 -1.51
CA VAL A 89 0.04 -18.00 -1.64
C VAL A 89 -0.84 -17.70 -2.86
N ASP A 90 -1.23 -16.43 -3.02
CA ASP A 90 -2.03 -15.99 -4.16
C ASP A 90 -1.26 -16.09 -5.48
N ALA A 91 -0.01 -15.58 -5.52
CA ALA A 91 0.82 -15.61 -6.72
C ALA A 91 1.10 -17.05 -7.22
N ASN A 92 1.30 -17.99 -6.29
CA ASN A 92 1.60 -19.39 -6.61
C ASN A 92 0.37 -20.30 -6.63
N GLN A 93 -0.84 -19.74 -6.47
CA GLN A 93 -2.11 -20.49 -6.45
C GLN A 93 -2.07 -21.66 -5.45
N ALA A 94 -1.50 -21.44 -4.27
CA ALA A 94 -1.37 -22.43 -3.21
C ALA A 94 -2.66 -22.56 -2.39
N THR A 95 -3.77 -22.90 -3.07
CA THR A 95 -5.12 -22.91 -2.50
C THR A 95 -5.27 -23.80 -1.27
N GLY A 96 -4.49 -24.89 -1.17
CA GLY A 96 -4.51 -25.82 -0.05
C GLY A 96 -4.14 -25.23 1.31
N VAL A 97 -3.57 -24.02 1.37
CA VAL A 97 -3.26 -23.32 2.63
C VAL A 97 -3.99 -21.99 2.83
N SER A 98 -4.83 -21.58 1.87
CA SER A 98 -5.53 -20.29 1.90
C SER A 98 -6.46 -20.18 3.13
N GLU A 99 -7.20 -21.24 3.46
CA GLU A 99 -8.08 -21.25 4.63
C GLU A 99 -7.30 -21.13 5.96
N ILE A 100 -6.16 -21.83 6.06
CA ILE A 100 -5.28 -21.77 7.25
C ILE A 100 -4.71 -20.36 7.43
N LEU A 101 -4.33 -19.70 6.33
CA LEU A 101 -3.88 -18.30 6.36
C LEU A 101 -5.00 -17.34 6.77
N SER A 102 -6.22 -17.55 6.27
CA SER A 102 -7.37 -16.75 6.68
C SER A 102 -7.64 -16.87 8.19
N GLN A 103 -7.57 -18.09 8.74
CA GLN A 103 -7.72 -18.33 10.18
C GLN A 103 -6.60 -17.67 10.99
N GLN A 104 -5.35 -17.72 10.51
CA GLN A 104 -4.23 -17.03 11.16
C GLN A 104 -4.44 -15.52 11.21
N LYS A 105 -4.95 -14.91 10.12
CA LYS A 105 -5.28 -13.48 10.07
C LYS A 105 -6.38 -13.11 11.06
N GLU A 106 -7.43 -13.93 11.17
CA GLU A 106 -8.50 -13.71 12.15
C GLU A 106 -8.00 -13.77 13.59
N GLN A 107 -7.13 -14.73 13.88
CA GLN A 107 -6.49 -14.84 15.19
C GLN A 107 -5.57 -13.64 15.47
N ALA A 108 -4.74 -13.25 14.50
CA ALA A 108 -3.88 -12.07 14.60
C ALA A 108 -4.71 -10.81 14.89
N ASN A 109 -5.83 -10.63 14.17
CA ASN A 109 -6.75 -9.52 14.40
C ASN A 109 -7.34 -9.52 15.82
N THR A 110 -7.69 -10.69 16.34
CA THR A 110 -8.22 -10.84 17.70
C THR A 110 -7.20 -10.40 18.75
N GLU A 111 -5.96 -10.91 18.66
CA GLU A 111 -4.89 -10.57 19.60
C GLU A 111 -4.43 -9.11 19.44
N PHE A 112 -4.34 -8.61 18.20
CA PHE A 112 -4.02 -7.21 17.95
C PHE A 112 -5.11 -6.28 18.50
N SER A 113 -6.39 -6.66 18.41
CA SER A 113 -7.48 -5.88 18.99
C SER A 113 -7.36 -5.78 20.51
N LYS A 114 -7.00 -6.87 21.20
CA LYS A 114 -6.72 -6.84 22.64
C LYS A 114 -5.53 -5.92 22.97
N PHE A 115 -4.47 -5.98 22.16
CA PHE A 115 -3.32 -5.09 22.29
C PHE A 115 -3.71 -3.62 22.12
N VAL A 116 -4.50 -3.28 21.09
CA VAL A 116 -4.99 -1.92 20.88
C VAL A 116 -5.85 -1.48 22.06
N ILE A 117 -6.86 -2.26 22.47
CA ILE A 117 -7.75 -1.90 23.59
C ILE A 117 -6.97 -1.62 24.87
N LYS A 118 -5.95 -2.44 25.17
CA LYS A 118 -5.12 -2.30 26.36
C LYS A 118 -4.31 -1.00 26.38
N ASN A 119 -3.84 -0.55 25.22
CA ASN A 119 -2.82 0.52 25.14
C ASN A 119 -3.34 1.84 24.54
N TYR A 120 -4.47 1.84 23.83
CA TYR A 120 -4.90 2.98 23.02
C TYR A 120 -5.13 4.26 23.83
N PHE A 121 -5.67 4.15 25.05
CA PHE A 121 -5.85 5.31 25.94
C PHE A 121 -4.52 5.99 26.28
N ASP A 122 -3.46 5.21 26.49
CA ASP A 122 -2.14 5.73 26.76
C ASP A 122 -1.51 6.37 25.51
N TRP A 123 -1.82 5.86 24.31
CA TRP A 123 -1.31 6.40 23.04
C TRP A 123 -1.92 7.75 22.67
N VAL A 124 -3.17 8.00 23.05
CA VAL A 124 -3.87 9.27 22.75
C VAL A 124 -3.77 10.29 23.90
N ASP A 125 -3.20 9.89 25.04
CA ASP A 125 -2.97 10.78 26.17
C ASP A 125 -1.79 11.72 25.88
N ARG A 126 -2.08 13.02 25.75
CA ARG A 126 -1.10 14.06 25.46
C ARG A 126 -0.04 14.24 26.54
N THR A 127 -0.30 13.74 27.75
CA THR A 127 0.66 13.82 28.87
C THR A 127 1.69 12.69 28.82
N LYS A 128 1.49 11.70 27.95
CA LYS A 128 2.38 10.55 27.78
C LYS A 128 3.04 10.60 26.41
N GLU A 129 4.35 10.40 26.37
CA GLU A 129 5.09 10.20 25.12
C GLU A 129 5.32 8.71 24.88
N VAL A 130 4.22 7.95 24.78
CA VAL A 130 4.23 6.51 24.54
C VAL A 130 3.31 6.20 23.36
N GLY A 131 3.57 5.11 22.65
CA GLY A 131 2.72 4.72 21.53
C GLY A 131 3.41 4.79 20.17
N PRO A 132 2.76 4.22 19.15
CA PRO A 132 3.24 4.32 17.78
C PRO A 132 3.02 5.74 17.25
N ILE A 133 3.61 6.03 16.11
CA ILE A 133 3.21 7.21 15.33
C ILE A 133 1.77 7.01 14.88
N MET A 134 0.95 8.06 14.95
CA MET A 134 -0.47 7.98 14.62
C MET A 134 -0.88 9.01 13.58
N SER A 135 -2.09 8.90 13.02
CA SER A 135 -2.63 9.81 12.00
C SER A 135 -2.33 11.30 12.31
N HIS A 136 -2.67 11.76 13.52
CA HIS A 136 -2.51 13.15 13.94
C HIS A 136 -1.04 13.62 14.08
N SER A 137 -0.08 12.70 14.17
CA SER A 137 1.35 13.03 14.37
C SER A 137 2.24 12.65 13.18
N MET A 138 1.74 11.87 12.23
CA MET A 138 2.55 11.33 11.13
C MET A 138 3.16 12.41 10.24
N MET A 139 2.43 13.48 9.90
CA MET A 139 2.96 14.58 9.08
C MET A 139 4.17 15.23 9.76
N ARG A 140 4.07 15.52 11.05
CA ARG A 140 5.16 16.13 11.82
C ARG A 140 6.37 15.22 11.95
N LYS A 141 6.15 13.92 12.15
CA LYS A 141 7.22 12.96 12.43
C LYS A 141 7.89 12.39 11.16
N HIS A 142 7.15 12.25 10.07
CA HIS A 142 7.63 11.57 8.85
C HIS A 142 7.71 12.45 7.61
N ILE A 143 6.98 13.57 7.54
CA ILE A 143 6.92 14.38 6.31
C ILE A 143 7.65 15.70 6.50
N PHE A 144 7.28 16.48 7.52
CA PHE A 144 7.81 17.81 7.78
C PHE A 144 9.34 17.88 7.95
N PRO A 145 10.06 16.87 8.50
CA PRO A 145 11.52 16.89 8.54
C PRO A 145 12.20 16.95 7.18
N HIS A 146 11.48 16.59 6.10
CA HIS A 146 12.02 16.60 4.74
C HIS A 146 11.73 17.90 3.97
N ILE A 147 10.88 18.78 4.52
CA ILE A 147 10.49 20.05 3.88
C ILE A 147 11.53 21.14 4.16
N GLY A 148 11.86 21.94 3.14
CA GLY A 148 12.65 23.17 3.28
C GLY A 148 14.16 23.02 3.05
N ASN A 149 14.61 21.89 2.50
CA ASN A 149 16.03 21.65 2.15
C ASN A 149 16.40 22.13 0.73
N GLY A 150 15.61 23.03 0.13
CA GLY A 150 15.79 23.50 -1.25
C GLY A 150 15.41 22.47 -2.33
N VAL A 151 14.86 21.32 -1.92
CA VAL A 151 14.33 20.28 -2.80
C VAL A 151 12.81 20.20 -2.57
N PRO A 152 11.99 20.24 -3.64
CA PRO A 152 10.54 20.14 -3.52
C PRO A 152 10.11 18.77 -2.98
N THR A 153 9.19 18.76 -2.02
CA THR A 153 8.63 17.52 -1.44
C THR A 153 7.26 17.22 -2.02
N ILE A 154 7.08 16.05 -2.65
CA ILE A 154 5.77 15.58 -3.11
C ILE A 154 5.27 14.51 -2.13
N VAL A 155 4.08 14.74 -1.57
CA VAL A 155 3.41 13.80 -0.66
C VAL A 155 2.20 13.24 -1.37
N VAL A 156 2.15 11.93 -1.55
CA VAL A 156 1.00 11.26 -2.15
C VAL A 156 0.27 10.47 -1.08
N LEU A 157 -0.97 10.86 -0.77
CA LEU A 157 -1.87 10.12 0.11
C LEU A 157 -2.88 9.35 -0.73
N LEU A 158 -2.83 8.03 -0.60
CA LEU A 158 -3.69 7.08 -1.29
C LEU A 158 -4.78 6.60 -0.33
N ASP A 159 -6.03 7.02 -0.54
CA ASP A 159 -7.14 6.67 0.35
C ASP A 159 -7.47 5.18 0.28
N ASN A 160 -7.76 4.58 1.44
CA ASN A 160 -8.08 3.16 1.60
C ASN A 160 -7.06 2.18 0.97
N LEU A 161 -5.79 2.57 0.88
CA LEU A 161 -4.73 1.71 0.37
C LEU A 161 -4.18 0.80 1.48
N ARG A 162 -4.40 -0.50 1.35
CA ARG A 162 -3.82 -1.49 2.26
C ARG A 162 -2.36 -1.77 1.93
N TYR A 163 -1.65 -2.33 2.90
CA TYR A 163 -0.22 -2.65 2.76
C TYR A 163 0.08 -3.70 1.67
N ASP A 164 -0.78 -4.70 1.48
CA ASP A 164 -0.63 -5.69 0.40
C ASP A 164 -0.78 -5.04 -1.00
N GLN A 165 -1.66 -4.05 -1.11
CA GLN A 165 -1.83 -3.26 -2.33
C GLN A 165 -0.61 -2.36 -2.56
N TRP A 166 -0.09 -1.71 -1.51
CA TRP A 166 1.17 -0.96 -1.58
C TRP A 166 2.31 -1.85 -2.08
N LYS A 167 2.48 -3.07 -1.53
CA LYS A 167 3.51 -4.02 -1.97
C LYS A 167 3.34 -4.52 -3.40
N THR A 168 2.15 -4.39 -3.97
CA THR A 168 1.91 -4.65 -5.40
C THR A 168 2.34 -3.46 -6.27
N ILE A 169 2.19 -2.22 -5.76
CA ILE A 169 2.55 -0.98 -6.47
C ILE A 169 4.04 -0.64 -6.35
N GLU A 170 4.66 -0.95 -5.20
CA GLU A 170 6.05 -0.62 -4.88
C GLU A 170 7.06 -0.99 -5.98
N PRO A 171 7.01 -2.19 -6.60
CA PRO A 171 7.93 -2.54 -7.68
C PRO A 171 7.85 -1.61 -8.89
N ILE A 172 6.66 -1.10 -9.21
CA ILE A 172 6.43 -0.19 -10.33
C ILE A 172 7.12 1.16 -10.06
N LEU A 173 7.02 1.66 -8.82
CA LEU A 173 7.72 2.88 -8.43
C LEU A 173 9.24 2.68 -8.42
N ASN A 174 9.71 1.50 -8.01
CA ASN A 174 11.12 1.17 -7.96
C ASN A 174 11.81 1.03 -9.33
N GLU A 175 11.05 1.05 -10.44
CA GLU A 175 11.63 1.17 -11.79
C GLU A 175 12.26 2.55 -12.03
N GLN A 176 11.74 3.58 -11.37
CA GLN A 176 12.16 4.98 -11.57
C GLN A 176 12.71 5.63 -10.30
N PHE A 177 12.37 5.09 -9.13
CA PHE A 177 12.76 5.62 -7.82
C PHE A 177 13.49 4.55 -6.99
N ARG A 178 14.16 5.00 -5.94
CA ARG A 178 14.74 4.11 -4.92
C ARG A 178 14.06 4.38 -3.59
N THR A 179 13.51 3.33 -2.96
CA THR A 179 13.03 3.42 -1.58
C THR A 179 14.21 3.71 -0.63
N GLU A 180 14.21 4.88 -0.01
CA GLU A 180 15.16 5.25 1.05
C GLU A 180 14.72 4.75 2.43
N ASN A 181 13.41 4.79 2.71
CA ASN A 181 12.83 4.34 3.98
C ASN A 181 11.40 3.85 3.77
N GLU A 182 11.03 2.78 4.45
CA GLU A 182 9.66 2.30 4.57
C GLU A 182 9.21 2.35 6.04
N GLY A 183 8.40 3.36 6.37
CA GLY A 183 7.84 3.56 7.70
C GLY A 183 6.42 3.00 7.86
N TYR A 184 5.89 3.10 9.08
CA TYR A 184 4.51 2.77 9.41
C TYR A 184 3.95 3.75 10.42
N PHE A 185 2.63 3.87 10.46
CA PHE A 185 1.91 4.55 11.51
C PHE A 185 0.59 3.81 11.77
N PHE A 186 0.02 4.03 12.95
CA PHE A 186 -1.26 3.44 13.32
C PHE A 186 -2.35 4.48 13.07
N SER A 187 -3.42 4.09 12.39
CA SER A 187 -4.57 4.99 12.29
C SER A 187 -5.14 5.27 13.67
N ILE A 188 -5.67 6.47 13.86
CA ILE A 188 -6.57 6.74 14.99
C ILE A 188 -7.86 5.93 14.84
N LEU A 189 -8.59 5.78 15.95
CA LEU A 189 -9.92 5.21 16.01
C LEU A 189 -10.99 6.34 16.12
N PRO A 190 -12.06 6.30 15.31
CA PRO A 190 -12.32 5.33 14.24
C PRO A 190 -11.34 5.48 13.05
N THR A 191 -11.03 4.39 12.35
CA THR A 191 -10.09 4.38 11.21
C THR A 191 -10.67 4.90 9.90
N ALA A 192 -11.97 5.24 9.89
CA ALA A 192 -12.65 5.71 8.69
C ALA A 192 -12.03 7.02 8.16
N THR A 193 -12.10 7.19 6.84
CA THR A 193 -11.47 8.29 6.08
C THR A 193 -11.71 9.65 6.71
N GLN A 194 -12.95 9.99 7.08
CA GLN A 194 -13.26 11.31 7.65
C GLN A 194 -12.48 11.63 8.92
N TYR A 195 -12.23 10.63 9.76
CA TYR A 195 -11.51 10.82 11.02
C TYR A 195 -10.01 10.81 10.77
N SER A 196 -9.51 9.73 10.15
CA SER A 196 -8.07 9.52 9.99
C SER A 196 -7.44 10.55 9.06
N ARG A 197 -8.08 10.86 7.92
CA ARG A 197 -7.55 11.79 6.93
C ARG A 197 -7.56 13.24 7.41
N ASN A 198 -8.67 13.68 8.03
CA ASN A 198 -8.72 15.02 8.61
C ASN A 198 -7.72 15.15 9.78
N ALA A 199 -7.50 14.08 10.56
CA ALA A 199 -6.48 14.08 11.61
C ALA A 199 -5.06 14.22 11.06
N ILE A 200 -4.73 13.54 9.94
CA ILE A 200 -3.44 13.70 9.25
C ILE A 200 -3.19 15.17 8.90
N PHE A 201 -4.13 15.80 8.19
CA PHE A 201 -3.97 17.17 7.70
C PHE A 201 -4.11 18.23 8.77
N ALA A 202 -4.94 18.03 9.79
CA ALA A 202 -5.02 18.98 10.90
C ALA A 202 -3.85 18.83 11.87
N GLY A 203 -3.23 17.65 11.94
CA GLY A 203 -2.27 17.31 12.98
C GLY A 203 -2.86 17.25 14.37
N MET A 204 -4.13 16.85 14.45
CA MET A 204 -4.99 16.94 15.64
C MET A 204 -5.93 15.74 15.71
N MET A 205 -6.40 15.39 16.92
CA MET A 205 -7.48 14.41 17.07
C MET A 205 -8.82 15.04 16.63
N PRO A 206 -9.79 14.25 16.14
CA PRO A 206 -11.10 14.74 15.68
C PRO A 206 -11.80 15.72 16.64
N SER A 207 -11.83 15.40 17.93
CA SER A 207 -12.44 16.26 18.96
C SER A 207 -11.74 17.62 19.10
N ASP A 208 -10.45 17.69 18.82
CA ASP A 208 -9.71 18.95 18.80
C ASP A 208 -9.94 19.74 17.52
N ILE A 209 -10.12 19.05 16.39
CA ILE A 209 -10.48 19.70 15.13
C ILE A 209 -11.84 20.38 15.31
N GLU A 210 -12.84 19.64 15.81
CA GLU A 210 -14.17 20.16 16.10
C GLU A 210 -14.13 21.36 17.05
N LYS A 211 -13.32 21.29 18.12
CA LYS A 211 -13.17 22.38 19.08
C LYS A 211 -12.53 23.64 18.48
N ASN A 212 -11.49 23.49 17.66
CA ASN A 212 -10.73 24.62 17.12
C ASN A 212 -11.35 25.19 15.83
N PHE A 213 -12.08 24.37 15.07
CA PHE A 213 -12.66 24.70 13.76
C PHE A 213 -14.08 24.16 13.63
N PRO A 214 -15.02 24.58 14.50
CA PRO A 214 -16.38 24.00 14.54
C PRO A 214 -17.17 24.24 13.24
N ASP A 215 -16.85 25.28 12.48
CA ASP A 215 -17.47 25.60 11.19
C ASP A 215 -16.95 24.72 10.02
N LYS A 216 -15.89 23.94 10.24
CA LYS A 216 -15.22 23.11 9.22
C LYS A 216 -15.21 21.63 9.55
N TRP A 217 -15.72 21.27 10.72
CA TRP A 217 -15.92 19.88 11.11
C TRP A 217 -17.37 19.47 10.88
N LYS A 218 -17.59 18.24 10.41
CA LYS A 218 -18.91 17.63 10.28
C LYS A 218 -18.90 16.27 10.95
N ASN A 219 -19.87 16.05 11.83
CA ASN A 219 -20.09 14.78 12.52
C ASN A 219 -20.83 13.79 11.64
N ASP A 220 -20.95 12.55 12.13
CA ASP A 220 -21.49 11.47 11.32
C ASP A 220 -22.93 11.65 10.87
N THR A 221 -23.71 12.34 11.71
CA THR A 221 -25.11 12.67 11.52
C THR A 221 -25.34 13.86 10.59
N ASP A 222 -24.28 14.60 10.26
CA ASP A 222 -24.41 15.85 9.52
C ASP A 222 -24.40 15.59 8.02
N GLU A 223 -25.25 16.33 7.30
CA GLU A 223 -25.38 16.19 5.85
C GLU A 223 -24.19 16.81 5.09
N GLY A 224 -23.83 16.20 3.96
CA GLY A 224 -22.81 16.69 3.02
C GLY A 224 -21.41 16.09 3.22
N GLY A 225 -20.45 16.60 2.43
CA GLY A 225 -19.08 16.07 2.42
C GLY A 225 -18.32 16.34 3.72
N LYS A 226 -17.69 15.30 4.28
CA LYS A 226 -16.97 15.35 5.57
C LYS A 226 -15.46 15.59 5.43
N ASN A 227 -14.97 15.69 4.20
CA ASN A 227 -13.56 15.92 3.86
C ASN A 227 -13.43 17.06 2.84
N MET A 228 -14.02 18.22 3.17
CA MET A 228 -14.06 19.38 2.27
C MET A 228 -13.05 20.47 2.62
N PHE A 229 -12.41 20.39 3.79
CA PHE A 229 -11.53 21.44 4.33
C PHE A 229 -10.12 20.92 4.65
N GLU A 230 -9.70 19.87 3.95
CA GLU A 230 -8.39 19.22 4.15
C GLU A 230 -7.22 20.17 3.84
N ASP A 231 -7.35 20.97 2.77
CA ASP A 231 -6.44 22.04 2.37
C ASP A 231 -6.28 23.09 3.49
N PHE A 232 -7.40 23.54 4.06
CA PHE A 232 -7.41 24.47 5.17
C PHE A 232 -6.70 23.89 6.40
N PHE A 233 -7.00 22.63 6.74
CA PHE A 233 -6.37 21.96 7.88
C PHE A 233 -4.87 21.84 7.70
N LEU A 234 -4.41 21.42 6.51
CA LEU A 234 -3.00 21.34 6.16
C LEU A 234 -2.31 22.70 6.30
N GLY A 235 -2.92 23.76 5.77
CA GLY A 235 -2.38 25.12 5.91
C GLY A 235 -2.18 25.54 7.36
N LYS A 236 -3.18 25.28 8.22
CA LYS A 236 -3.07 25.56 9.66
C LYS A 236 -2.03 24.69 10.36
N GLN A 237 -1.86 23.45 9.93
CA GLN A 237 -0.83 22.58 10.48
C GLN A 237 0.58 23.06 10.10
N ILE A 238 0.79 23.49 8.84
CA ILE A 238 2.05 24.06 8.34
C ILE A 238 2.37 25.35 9.08
N GLU A 239 1.42 26.30 9.17
CA GLU A 239 1.58 27.57 9.88
C GLU A 239 2.06 27.38 11.33
N ARG A 240 1.53 26.36 12.03
CA ARG A 240 1.94 26.05 13.42
C ARG A 240 3.28 25.33 13.51
N SER A 241 3.71 24.64 12.46
CA SER A 241 4.87 23.74 12.49
C SER A 241 6.15 24.42 12.01
N PHE A 242 6.04 25.43 11.15
CA PHE A 242 7.20 26.11 10.56
C PHE A 242 7.25 27.58 10.97
N ARG A 243 8.45 28.04 11.35
CA ARG A 243 8.70 29.46 11.66
C ARG A 243 8.83 30.34 10.41
N LYS A 244 9.32 29.74 9.32
CA LYS A 244 9.46 30.42 8.02
C LYS A 244 8.24 30.10 7.16
N PRO A 245 7.82 31.01 6.27
CA PRO A 245 6.81 30.71 5.27
C PRO A 245 7.25 29.49 4.44
N VAL A 246 6.35 28.53 4.30
CA VAL A 246 6.50 27.37 3.43
C VAL A 246 5.55 27.59 2.26
N LYS A 247 6.06 27.49 1.04
CA LYS A 247 5.21 27.51 -0.16
C LYS A 247 4.65 26.11 -0.37
N TRP A 248 3.33 25.97 -0.32
CA TRP A 248 2.68 24.67 -0.40
C TRP A 248 1.42 24.70 -1.26
N ASP A 249 1.08 23.54 -1.83
CA ASP A 249 -0.18 23.29 -2.53
C ASP A 249 -0.84 21.99 -2.03
N TYR A 250 -2.16 21.94 -2.17
CA TYR A 250 -2.98 20.75 -1.93
C TYR A 250 -3.81 20.44 -3.17
N VAL A 251 -3.71 19.20 -3.65
CA VAL A 251 -4.43 18.73 -4.84
C VAL A 251 -5.24 17.49 -4.48
N LYS A 252 -6.54 17.50 -4.78
CA LYS A 252 -7.42 16.36 -4.55
C LYS A 252 -7.89 15.77 -5.87
N VAL A 253 -7.48 14.54 -6.14
CA VAL A 253 -7.83 13.80 -7.34
C VAL A 253 -9.02 12.88 -7.04
N THR A 254 -10.17 13.22 -7.60
CA THR A 254 -11.44 12.50 -7.42
C THR A 254 -11.88 11.75 -8.68
N ASN A 255 -11.32 12.08 -9.84
CA ASN A 255 -11.64 11.47 -11.12
C ASN A 255 -10.43 11.49 -12.06
N VAL A 256 -10.55 10.82 -13.21
CA VAL A 256 -9.48 10.70 -14.20
C VAL A 256 -9.08 12.04 -14.83
N ASN A 257 -10.04 12.96 -15.02
CA ASN A 257 -9.76 14.27 -15.61
C ASN A 257 -8.90 15.13 -14.69
N HIS A 258 -9.19 15.16 -13.38
CA HIS A 258 -8.33 15.80 -12.38
C HIS A 258 -6.93 15.18 -12.36
N GLY A 259 -6.82 13.86 -12.59
CA GLY A 259 -5.53 13.19 -12.72
C GLY A 259 -4.72 13.66 -13.94
N LYS A 260 -5.38 13.89 -15.08
CA LYS A 260 -4.74 14.45 -16.28
C LYS A 260 -4.29 15.89 -16.05
N GLU A 261 -5.14 16.72 -15.45
CA GLU A 261 -4.79 18.10 -15.09
C GLU A 261 -3.59 18.18 -14.14
N LEU A 262 -3.50 17.29 -13.15
CA LEU A 262 -2.34 17.17 -12.27
C LEU A 262 -1.07 16.84 -13.08
N ASN A 263 -1.15 15.88 -14.01
CA ASN A 263 -0.01 15.48 -14.82
C ASN A 263 0.48 16.61 -15.73
N ASP A 264 -0.43 17.31 -16.39
CA ASP A 264 -0.10 18.44 -17.27
C ASP A 264 0.57 19.60 -16.48
N ASN A 265 0.23 19.74 -15.20
CA ASN A 265 0.76 20.78 -14.32
C ASN A 265 1.86 20.28 -13.36
N ILE A 266 2.38 19.05 -13.50
CA ILE A 266 3.27 18.45 -12.49
C ILE A 266 4.53 19.28 -12.24
N LEU A 267 5.08 19.89 -13.29
CA LEU A 267 6.26 20.76 -13.22
C LEU A 267 6.00 22.05 -12.43
N HIS A 268 4.75 22.53 -12.38
CA HIS A 268 4.39 23.69 -11.56
C HIS A 268 4.58 23.38 -10.07
N TYR A 269 4.14 22.20 -9.62
CA TYR A 269 4.20 21.77 -8.23
C TYR A 269 5.63 21.52 -7.72
N LEU A 270 6.60 21.36 -8.62
CA LEU A 270 8.03 21.30 -8.27
C LEU A 270 8.60 22.67 -7.82
N ASN A 271 7.86 23.76 -7.98
CA ASN A 271 8.25 25.09 -7.49
C ASN A 271 7.78 25.36 -6.06
N ASN A 272 7.20 24.38 -5.37
CA ASN A 272 6.74 24.48 -3.99
C ASN A 272 7.73 23.78 -3.06
N ASP A 273 7.76 24.18 -1.79
CA ASP A 273 8.51 23.44 -0.77
C ASP A 273 7.84 22.08 -0.50
N VAL A 274 6.49 22.05 -0.51
CA VAL A 274 5.71 20.82 -0.39
C VAL A 274 4.44 20.88 -1.23
N THR A 275 4.13 19.80 -1.95
CA THR A 275 2.81 19.62 -2.59
C THR A 275 2.20 18.31 -2.09
N VAL A 276 0.98 18.38 -1.57
CA VAL A 276 0.23 17.22 -1.09
C VAL A 276 -0.83 16.85 -2.12
N ILE A 277 -0.82 15.59 -2.54
CA ILE A 277 -1.74 15.04 -3.54
C ILE A 277 -2.53 13.91 -2.89
N VAL A 278 -3.85 14.05 -2.86
CA VAL A 278 -4.77 13.05 -2.31
C VAL A 278 -5.50 12.35 -3.44
N TYR A 279 -5.31 11.04 -3.58
CA TYR A 279 -6.10 10.21 -4.48
C TYR A 279 -7.21 9.51 -3.71
N ASN A 280 -8.46 9.79 -4.08
CA ASN A 280 -9.60 9.10 -3.51
C ASN A 280 -9.98 7.88 -4.39
N PHE A 281 -9.36 6.74 -4.12
CA PHE A 281 -9.53 5.52 -4.91
C PHE A 281 -10.97 5.02 -4.97
N ILE A 282 -11.74 5.14 -3.88
CA ILE A 282 -13.13 4.66 -3.83
C ILE A 282 -14.00 5.45 -4.79
N ASP A 283 -13.85 6.78 -4.83
CA ASP A 283 -14.60 7.63 -5.74
C ASP A 283 -14.22 7.33 -7.19
N MET A 284 -12.92 7.17 -7.47
CA MET A 284 -12.45 6.80 -8.81
C MET A 284 -12.98 5.43 -9.28
N LEU A 285 -12.99 4.41 -8.41
CA LEU A 285 -13.53 3.09 -8.73
C LEU A 285 -15.04 3.12 -8.93
N SER A 286 -15.75 3.94 -8.13
CA SER A 286 -17.19 4.14 -8.26
C SER A 286 -17.51 4.80 -9.60
N HIS A 287 -16.78 5.86 -9.98
CA HIS A 287 -16.90 6.51 -11.28
C HIS A 287 -16.56 5.57 -12.45
N ALA A 288 -15.45 4.82 -12.36
CA ALA A 288 -15.07 3.86 -13.40
C ALA A 288 -16.12 2.76 -13.58
N ARG A 289 -16.76 2.30 -12.49
CA ARG A 289 -17.86 1.34 -12.56
C ARG A 289 -19.10 1.94 -13.22
N THR A 290 -19.47 3.17 -12.87
CA THR A 290 -20.60 3.87 -13.53
C THR A 290 -20.33 4.09 -15.02
N GLU A 291 -19.12 4.50 -15.41
CA GLU A 291 -18.74 4.65 -16.82
C GLU A 291 -18.74 3.29 -17.56
N MET A 292 -18.26 2.21 -16.94
CA MET A 292 -18.36 0.86 -17.49
C MET A 292 -19.80 0.36 -17.63
N GLU A 293 -20.69 0.70 -16.69
CA GLU A 293 -22.12 0.36 -16.77
C GLU A 293 -22.81 1.13 -17.90
N VAL A 294 -22.53 2.44 -18.04
CA VAL A 294 -23.02 3.25 -19.18
C VAL A 294 -22.49 2.76 -20.52
N LEU A 295 -21.20 2.38 -20.60
CA LEU A 295 -20.61 1.81 -21.81
C LEU A 295 -21.22 0.43 -22.16
N LYS A 296 -21.59 -0.37 -21.16
CA LYS A 296 -22.30 -1.63 -21.37
C LYS A 296 -23.74 -1.42 -21.85
N GLU A 297 -24.43 -0.39 -21.38
CA GLU A 297 -25.76 -0.02 -21.87
C GLU A 297 -25.71 0.51 -23.31
N LEU A 298 -24.67 1.25 -23.69
CA LEU A 298 -24.47 1.75 -25.06
C LEU A 298 -23.99 0.68 -26.05
N ALA A 299 -23.29 -0.36 -25.56
CA ALA A 299 -22.87 -1.51 -26.37
C ALA A 299 -23.91 -2.64 -26.42
N GLY A 300 -25.00 -2.49 -25.66
CA GLY A 300 -26.15 -3.39 -25.64
C GLY A 300 -27.26 -2.93 -26.58
N ASP A 301 -26.92 -2.64 -27.84
CA ASP A 301 -27.81 -2.62 -29.01
C ASP A 301 -26.99 -2.96 -30.28
#